data_AF-A0A1W9P287-F1
#
_entry.id   AF-A0A1W9P287-F1
#
_cell.length_a   1.000
_cell.length_b   1.000
_cell.length_c   1.000
_cell.angle_alpha   90.00
_cell.angle_beta   90.00
_cell.angle_gamma   90.00
#
_symmetry.space_group_name_H-M   'P 1'
#
loop_
_entity.id
_entity.type
_entity.pdbx_description
1 polymer ?
#
loop_
_entity_poly.entity_id
_entity_poly.type
_entity_poly.pdbx_seq_one_letter_code
_entity_poly.pdbx_strand_id
1 'polypeptide(L)'
;FAGMNMAGFKKPYPGAHRMNSLDFEGLSCIVMGDVKTIKEGFVVIIQKDPKRRIYQRIILENGLLRGAAIIGRIVNVGGINKFIRKRIPVSMVKESLLEDKATFIY
;
A
#
# COMPACT_ATOMS: atom_id res chain seq x y z
N PHE A 1 7.16 -20.38 -7.03
CA PHE A 1 7.70 -20.39 -8.41
C PHE A 1 8.83 -21.39 -8.53
N ALA A 2 9.96 -21.22 -7.81
CA ALA A 2 11.06 -22.19 -7.81
C ALA A 2 10.61 -23.63 -7.53
N GLY A 3 9.87 -23.88 -6.44
CA GLY A 3 9.33 -25.22 -6.12
C GLY A 3 8.50 -25.86 -7.25
N MET A 4 7.66 -25.08 -7.94
CA MET A 4 6.87 -25.57 -9.06
C MET A 4 7.76 -25.91 -10.27
N ASN A 5 8.76 -25.09 -10.57
CA ASN A 5 9.71 -25.39 -11.65
C ASN A 5 10.59 -26.60 -11.34
N MET A 6 10.97 -26.80 -10.07
CA MET A 6 11.68 -28.01 -9.64
C MET A 6 10.81 -29.27 -9.76
N ALA A 7 9.49 -29.15 -9.60
CA ALA A 7 8.54 -30.25 -9.79
C ALA A 7 8.15 -30.48 -11.27
N GLY A 8 8.88 -29.91 -12.23
CA GLY A 8 8.67 -30.12 -13.68
C GLY A 8 7.59 -29.22 -14.32
N PHE A 9 6.93 -28.34 -13.55
CA PHE A 9 6.00 -27.36 -14.12
C PHE A 9 6.72 -26.17 -14.74
N LYS A 10 6.14 -25.53 -15.76
CA LYS A 10 6.64 -24.23 -16.27
C LYS A 10 5.88 -23.08 -15.60
N LYS A 11 6.47 -22.45 -14.59
CA LYS A 11 5.84 -21.34 -13.85
C LYS A 11 6.77 -20.11 -13.77
N PRO A 12 6.63 -19.12 -14.68
CA PRO A 12 7.44 -17.90 -14.64
C PRO A 12 7.16 -17.09 -13.37
N TYR A 13 8.17 -16.37 -12.88
CA TYR A 13 8.03 -15.48 -11.74
C TYR A 13 7.35 -14.18 -12.17
N PRO A 14 6.17 -13.81 -11.61
CA PRO A 14 5.42 -12.62 -12.00
C PRO A 14 5.99 -11.32 -11.40
N GLY A 15 7.14 -11.39 -10.73
CA GLY A 15 7.70 -10.29 -9.96
C GLY A 15 7.26 -10.28 -8.50
N ALA A 16 8.01 -9.56 -7.66
CA ALA A 16 7.72 -9.38 -6.25
C ALA A 16 6.74 -8.23 -6.05
N HIS A 17 5.65 -8.47 -5.33
CA HIS A 17 4.90 -7.38 -4.72
C HIS A 17 5.47 -7.14 -3.32
N ARG A 18 6.07 -5.96 -3.10
CA ARG A 18 6.67 -5.62 -1.80
C ARG A 18 5.56 -5.27 -0.81
N MET A 19 5.42 -6.08 0.23
CA MET A 19 4.53 -5.82 1.36
C MET A 19 5.18 -6.42 2.60
N ASN A 20 5.54 -5.57 3.55
CA ASN A 20 6.13 -5.99 4.83
C ASN A 20 5.25 -5.47 5.97
N SER A 21 5.19 -6.25 7.05
CA SER A 21 4.58 -5.85 8.32
C SER A 21 5.59 -5.93 9.45
N LEU A 22 5.46 -5.03 10.41
CA LEU A 22 6.21 -5.02 11.66
C LEU A 22 5.25 -4.69 12.79
N ASP A 23 5.27 -5.50 13.84
CA ASP A 23 4.60 -5.20 15.10
C ASP A 23 5.67 -4.91 16.15
N PHE A 24 5.56 -3.75 16.79
CA PHE A 24 6.51 -3.33 17.82
C PHE A 24 5.77 -2.58 18.94
N GLU A 25 5.90 -3.04 20.19
CA GLU A 25 5.28 -2.41 21.37
C GLU A 25 3.76 -2.17 21.21
N GLY A 26 3.05 -3.14 20.60
CA GLY A 26 1.62 -3.03 20.31
C GLY A 26 1.25 -2.03 19.21
N LEU A 27 2.23 -1.53 18.45
CA LEU A 27 2.04 -0.69 17.29
C LEU A 27 2.35 -1.47 16.01
N SER A 28 1.33 -1.68 15.20
CA SER A 28 1.45 -2.35 13.91
C SER A 28 1.77 -1.36 12.79
N CYS A 29 2.71 -1.75 11.93
CA CYS A 29 3.15 -1.01 10.76
C CYS A 29 3.07 -1.91 9.53
N ILE A 30 2.42 -1.44 8.47
CA ILE A 30 2.36 -2.11 7.17
C ILE A 30 2.92 -1.17 6.12
N VAL A 31 3.88 -1.67 5.35
CA VAL A 31 4.48 -0.95 4.22
C VAL A 31 4.26 -1.76 2.94
N MET A 32 3.70 -1.12 1.92
CA MET A 32 3.36 -1.72 0.63
C MET A 32 3.92 -0.89 -0.53
N GLY A 33 4.37 -1.56 -1.59
CA GLY A 33 4.84 -0.91 -2.81
C GLY A 33 6.17 -0.17 -2.63
N ASP A 34 6.34 0.94 -3.33
CA ASP A 34 7.51 1.82 -3.23
C ASP A 34 7.15 3.08 -2.44
N VAL A 35 7.58 3.12 -1.18
CA VAL A 35 7.35 4.27 -0.29
C VAL A 35 8.56 5.17 -0.13
N LYS A 36 9.69 4.86 -0.78
CA LYS A 36 10.96 5.57 -0.60
C LYS A 36 11.23 6.56 -1.74
N THR A 37 10.89 6.17 -2.97
CA THR A 37 11.14 7.00 -4.14
C THR A 37 10.14 8.15 -4.22
N ILE A 38 10.64 9.39 -4.18
CA ILE A 38 9.89 10.61 -4.48
C ILE A 38 10.57 11.30 -5.65
N LYS A 39 9.79 11.70 -6.65
CA LYS A 39 10.24 12.43 -7.83
C LYS A 39 9.32 13.62 -8.09
N GLU A 40 9.76 14.53 -8.93
CA GLU A 40 8.91 15.62 -9.42
C GLU A 40 7.61 15.06 -10.04
N GLY A 41 6.49 15.72 -9.76
CA GLY A 41 5.15 15.29 -10.19
C GLY A 41 4.50 14.21 -9.32
N PHE A 42 5.20 13.64 -8.33
CA PHE A 42 4.58 12.70 -7.39
C PHE A 42 3.75 13.45 -6.34
N VAL A 43 2.62 12.86 -5.95
CA VAL A 43 1.76 13.42 -4.90
C VAL A 43 1.92 12.58 -3.65
N VAL A 44 2.25 13.23 -2.53
CA VAL A 44 2.37 12.59 -1.21
C VAL A 44 1.19 13.02 -0.35
N ILE A 45 0.42 12.04 0.12
CA ILE A 45 -0.71 12.26 1.03
C ILE A 45 -0.31 11.72 2.38
N ILE A 46 -0.43 12.54 3.44
CA ILE A 46 -0.07 12.16 4.81
C ILE A 46 -1.24 12.47 5.73
N GLN A 47 -1.63 11.47 6.53
CA GLN A 47 -2.51 11.62 7.67
C GLN A 47 -1.74 11.22 8.93
N LYS A 48 -1.79 12.04 9.98
CA LYS A 48 -1.12 11.76 11.25
C LYS A 48 -1.97 12.22 12.43
N ASP A 49 -2.06 11.37 13.44
CA ASP A 49 -2.62 11.70 14.73
C ASP A 49 -1.71 11.09 15.82
N PRO A 50 -0.79 11.88 16.38
CA PRO A 50 0.13 11.40 17.41
C PRO A 50 -0.58 10.91 18.67
N LYS A 51 -1.71 11.54 19.07
CA LYS A 51 -2.46 11.14 20.27
C LYS A 51 -3.06 9.74 20.10
N ARG A 52 -3.48 9.41 18.89
CA ARG A 52 -4.00 8.08 18.53
C ARG A 52 -2.93 7.10 18.03
N ARG A 53 -1.65 7.51 18.00
CA ARG A 53 -0.51 6.74 17.43
C ARG A 53 -0.73 6.36 15.95
N ILE A 54 -1.32 7.25 15.16
CA ILE A 54 -1.60 7.04 13.73
C ILE A 54 -0.59 7.80 12.88
N TYR A 55 0.00 7.11 11.92
CA TYR A 55 0.71 7.72 10.80
C TYR A 55 0.42 6.93 9.53
N GLN A 56 -0.09 7.60 8.52
CA GLN A 56 -0.38 7.00 7.23
C GLN A 56 0.18 7.89 6.12
N ARG A 57 0.88 7.28 5.17
CA ARG A 57 1.47 7.96 4.02
C ARG A 57 1.14 7.18 2.76
N ILE A 58 0.67 7.87 1.73
CA ILE A 58 0.47 7.33 0.38
C ILE A 58 1.28 8.17 -0.60
N ILE A 59 1.90 7.49 -1.57
CA ILE A 59 2.59 8.11 -2.69
C ILE A 59 1.84 7.76 -3.97
N LEU A 60 1.48 8.78 -4.73
CA LEU A 60 0.85 8.67 -6.04
C LEU A 60 1.81 9.10 -7.13
N GLU A 61 1.79 8.35 -8.23
CA GLU A 61 2.48 8.66 -9.47
C GLU A 61 1.44 8.61 -10.59
N ASN A 62 1.21 9.73 -11.28
CA ASN A 62 0.23 9.82 -12.38
C ASN A 62 -1.17 9.31 -12.00
N GLY A 63 -1.63 9.61 -10.78
CA GLY A 63 -2.94 9.16 -10.29
C GLY A 63 -3.02 7.68 -9.91
N LEU A 64 -1.91 6.95 -9.89
CA LEU A 64 -1.82 5.56 -9.46
C LEU A 64 -1.14 5.45 -8.10
N LEU A 65 -1.57 4.50 -7.27
CA LEU A 65 -0.97 4.25 -5.97
C LEU A 65 0.36 3.49 -6.13
N ARG A 66 1.47 4.15 -5.81
CA ARG A 66 2.82 3.59 -5.93
C ARG A 66 3.28 2.89 -4.66
N GLY A 67 2.94 3.45 -3.51
CA GLY A 67 3.24 2.83 -2.21
C GLY A 67 2.47 3.47 -1.07
N ALA A 68 2.36 2.72 0.02
CA ALA A 68 1.72 3.18 1.25
C ALA A 68 2.47 2.68 2.49
N ALA A 69 2.55 3.52 3.52
CA ALA A 69 3.00 3.16 4.86
C ALA A 69 1.87 3.48 5.84
N ILE A 70 1.36 2.47 6.56
CA ILE A 70 0.19 2.54 7.42
C ILE A 70 0.60 2.08 8.83
N ILE A 71 0.52 2.98 9.81
CA ILE A 71 0.97 2.76 11.18
C ILE A 71 -0.17 3.04 12.15
N GLY A 72 -0.32 2.16 13.14
CA GLY A 72 -1.34 2.25 14.18
C GLY A 72 -2.68 1.71 13.68
N ARG A 73 -3.52 2.57 13.12
CA ARG A 73 -4.83 2.16 12.61
C ARG A 73 -4.69 1.47 11.25
N ILE A 74 -4.79 0.15 11.25
CA ILE A 74 -4.77 -0.69 10.05
C ILE A 74 -6.21 -0.87 9.55
N VAL A 75 -6.68 0.08 8.74
CA VAL A 75 -7.96 -0.03 8.02
C VAL A 75 -7.69 0.08 6.53
N ASN A 76 -8.46 -0.64 5.73
CA ASN A 76 -8.40 -0.64 4.26
C ASN A 76 -7.07 -1.06 3.60
N VAL A 77 -6.16 -1.69 4.34
CA VAL A 77 -4.89 -2.18 3.79
C VAL A 77 -5.09 -3.11 2.60
N GLY A 78 -6.10 -3.98 2.63
CA GLY A 78 -6.43 -4.85 1.49
C GLY A 78 -6.82 -4.07 0.23
N GLY A 79 -7.61 -3.01 0.39
CA GLY A 79 -8.02 -2.14 -0.72
C GLY A 79 -6.84 -1.35 -1.29
N ILE A 80 -6.06 -0.69 -0.44
CA ILE A 80 -4.82 0.01 -0.82
C ILE A 80 -3.88 -0.95 -1.56
N ASN A 81 -3.69 -2.15 -1.03
CA ASN A 81 -2.88 -3.20 -1.64
C ASN A 81 -3.40 -3.57 -3.04
N LYS A 82 -4.72 -3.66 -3.21
CA LYS A 82 -5.35 -3.94 -4.51
C LYS A 82 -5.10 -2.80 -5.51
N PHE A 83 -5.24 -1.54 -5.10
CA PHE A 83 -4.91 -0.38 -5.96
C PHE A 83 -3.47 -0.45 -6.47
N ILE A 84 -2.50 -0.76 -5.60
CA ILE A 84 -1.08 -0.91 -6.00
C ILE A 84 -0.93 -2.09 -6.97
N ARG A 85 -1.43 -3.28 -6.60
CA ARG A 85 -1.23 -4.51 -7.38
C ARG A 85 -1.90 -4.48 -8.75
N LYS A 86 -3.06 -3.84 -8.85
CA LYS A 86 -3.86 -3.77 -10.08
C LYS A 86 -3.64 -2.48 -10.87
N ARG A 87 -2.84 -1.54 -10.36
CA ARG A 87 -2.60 -0.22 -10.96
C ARG A 87 -3.91 0.48 -11.32
N ILE A 88 -4.83 0.52 -10.37
CA ILE A 88 -6.13 1.16 -10.54
C ILE A 88 -5.96 2.66 -10.24
N PRO A 89 -6.44 3.58 -11.11
CA PRO A 89 -6.48 5.01 -10.84
C PRO A 89 -7.27 5.34 -9.58
N VAL A 90 -6.77 6.27 -8.76
CA VAL A 90 -7.43 6.68 -7.51
C VAL A 90 -8.30 7.92 -7.66
N SER A 91 -8.58 8.38 -8.88
CA SER A 91 -9.32 9.63 -9.14
C SER A 91 -10.64 9.73 -8.38
N MET A 92 -11.38 8.62 -8.29
CA MET A 92 -12.70 8.55 -7.64
C MET A 92 -12.64 8.49 -6.10
N VAL A 93 -11.49 8.14 -5.53
CA VAL A 93 -11.34 7.84 -4.09
C VAL A 93 -10.20 8.59 -3.42
N LYS A 94 -9.54 9.52 -4.14
CA LYS A 94 -8.30 10.17 -3.71
C LYS A 94 -8.44 10.84 -2.34
N GLU A 95 -9.57 11.50 -2.10
CA GLU A 95 -9.86 12.21 -0.86
C GLU A 95 -10.13 11.26 0.30
N SER A 96 -10.77 10.11 0.02
CA SER A 96 -11.12 9.11 1.02
C SER A 96 -10.02 8.08 1.28
N LEU A 97 -8.89 8.11 0.56
CA LEU A 97 -7.85 7.06 0.66
C LEU A 97 -7.37 6.76 2.10
N LEU A 98 -7.32 7.78 2.95
CA LEU A 98 -6.90 7.70 4.36
C LEU A 98 -8.03 8.01 5.35
N GLU A 99 -9.28 8.10 4.89
CA GLU A 99 -10.40 8.39 5.78
C GLU A 99 -10.77 7.19 6.64
N ASP A 100 -11.16 7.46 7.89
CA ASP A 100 -11.49 6.46 8.89
C ASP A 100 -12.63 5.52 8.45
N LYS A 101 -13.58 6.01 7.65
CA LYS A 101 -14.77 5.29 7.18
C LYS A 101 -14.70 4.90 5.70
N ALA A 102 -13.56 5.08 5.04
CA ALA A 102 -13.47 4.79 3.62
C ALA A 102 -13.79 3.32 3.36
N THR A 103 -14.74 3.08 2.47
CA THR A 103 -15.05 1.73 1.98
C THR A 103 -14.83 1.78 0.47
N PHE A 104 -13.86 1.01 0.00
CA PHE A 104 -13.59 0.94 -1.43
C PHE A 104 -14.48 -0.15 -2.03
N ILE A 105 -15.55 0.27 -2.71
CA ILE A 105 -16.30 -0.60 -3.63
C ILE A 105 -15.64 -0.41 -4.99
N TYR A 106 -15.08 -1.49 -5.53
CA TYR A 106 -14.23 -1.50 -6.72
C TYR A 106 -14.62 -2.62 -7.69
#